data_AF-A0A5A7RZ76-F1
#
_entry.id   AF-A0A5A7RZ76-F1
#
_cell.length_a   1.000
_cell.length_b   1.000
_cell.length_c   1.000
_cell.angle_alpha   90.00
_cell.angle_beta   90.00
_cell.angle_gamma   90.00
#
_symmetry.space_group_name_H-M   'P 1'
#
loop_
_entity.id
_entity.type
_entity.pdbx_description
1 polymer ?
#
loop_
_entity_poly.entity_id
_entity_poly.type
_entity_poly.pdbx_seq_one_letter_code
_entity_poly.pdbx_strand_id
1 'polypeptide(L)'
;MLILSKSEDEPLLDMSVKRCKELIERHRATLLFVNTRDTAEILGSRFHIIYRDFPVEIHHGSLSKFSRIEAEEKFKSGSLKALICTSSLELGIDVGHAD
;
A
#
# COMPACT_ATOMS: atom_id res chain seq x y z
N MET A 1 -22.63 14.19 -24.73
CA MET A 1 -21.68 13.16 -24.28
C MET A 1 -21.53 13.31 -22.78
N LEU A 2 -22.40 12.65 -22.02
CA LEU A 2 -22.33 12.62 -20.55
C LEU A 2 -21.32 11.54 -20.16
N ILE A 3 -20.19 11.94 -19.58
CA ILE A 3 -19.28 11.03 -18.90
C ILE A 3 -19.76 10.94 -17.45
N LEU A 4 -20.53 9.89 -17.14
CA LEU A 4 -20.78 9.43 -15.78
C LEU A 4 -19.71 8.37 -15.46
N SER A 5 -18.86 8.56 -14.45
CA SER A 5 -18.08 7.46 -13.80
C SER A 5 -17.12 7.93 -12.67
N LYS A 6 -17.52 8.87 -11.81
CA LYS A 6 -16.68 9.25 -10.65
C LYS A 6 -17.28 9.02 -9.27
N SER A 7 -18.59 8.75 -9.15
CA SER A 7 -19.28 8.83 -7.86
C SER A 7 -19.61 7.50 -7.17
N GLU A 8 -19.67 6.37 -7.88
CA GLU A 8 -20.08 5.08 -7.29
C GLU A 8 -18.91 4.21 -6.80
N ASP A 9 -17.74 4.32 -7.43
CA ASP A 9 -16.55 3.55 -7.04
C ASP A 9 -15.84 4.14 -5.81
N GLU A 10 -16.00 5.44 -5.58
CA GLU A 10 -15.35 6.18 -4.50
C GLU A 10 -15.77 5.67 -3.10
N PRO A 11 -17.07 5.44 -2.81
CA PRO A 11 -17.51 4.77 -1.58
C PRO A 11 -16.95 3.34 -1.40
N LEU A 12 -16.89 2.54 -2.47
CA LEU A 12 -16.35 1.16 -2.41
C LEU A 12 -14.85 1.16 -2.12
N LEU A 13 -14.12 2.09 -2.71
CA LEU A 13 -12.69 2.27 -2.50
C LEU A 13 -12.39 2.69 -1.05
N ASP A 14 -13.17 3.60 -0.48
CA ASP A 14 -13.01 4.03 0.91
C ASP A 14 -13.31 2.91 1.92
N MET A 15 -14.34 2.10 1.65
CA MET A 15 -14.60 0.91 2.44
C MET A 15 -13.45 -0.09 2.35
N SER A 16 -12.86 -0.25 1.16
CA SER A 16 -11.70 -1.13 0.95
C SER A 16 -10.48 -0.63 1.73
N VAL A 17 -10.20 0.67 1.69
CA VAL A 17 -9.09 1.30 2.44
C VAL A 17 -9.32 1.18 3.95
N LYS A 18 -10.54 1.40 4.44
CA LYS A 18 -10.91 1.16 5.84
C LYS A 18 -10.67 -0.29 6.25
N ARG A 19 -11.11 -1.25 5.42
CA ARG A 19 -10.91 -2.67 5.70
C ARG A 19 -9.44 -3.07 5.72
N CYS A 20 -8.65 -2.55 4.78
CA CYS A 20 -7.20 -2.75 4.76
C CYS A 20 -6.55 -2.19 6.02
N LYS A 21 -6.91 -0.98 6.43
CA LYS A 21 -6.42 -0.37 7.68
C LYS A 21 -6.67 -1.28 8.90
N GLU A 22 -7.90 -1.77 9.06
CA GLU A 22 -8.26 -2.66 10.18
C GLU A 22 -7.43 -3.95 10.20
N LEU A 23 -7.04 -4.48 9.03
CA LEU A 23 -6.20 -5.67 8.93
C LEU A 23 -4.74 -5.32 9.23
N ILE A 24 -4.23 -4.22 8.68
CA ILE A 24 -2.85 -3.76 8.90
C ILE A 24 -2.61 -3.47 10.38
N GLU A 25 -3.56 -2.85 11.09
CA GLU A 25 -3.42 -2.51 12.51
C GLU A 25 -3.30 -3.73 13.43
N ARG A 26 -3.76 -4.91 12.99
CA ARG A 26 -3.70 -6.16 13.77
C ARG A 26 -2.33 -6.84 13.70
N HIS A 27 -1.48 -6.44 12.75
CA HIS A 27 -0.20 -7.08 12.49
C HIS A 27 0.93 -6.09 12.75
N ARG A 28 2.15 -6.63 12.94
CA ARG A 28 3.33 -5.79 13.14
C ARG A 28 3.81 -5.20 11.83
N ALA A 29 3.76 -5.98 10.75
CA ALA A 29 4.14 -5.58 9.41
C ALA A 29 3.26 -6.32 8.39
N THR A 30 2.70 -5.62 7.40
CA THR A 30 1.80 -6.21 6.40
C THR A 30 2.26 -5.91 4.98
N LEU A 31 2.39 -6.95 4.15
CA LEU A 31 2.53 -6.79 2.69
C LEU A 31 1.16 -6.89 2.04
N LEU A 32 0.70 -5.80 1.42
CA LEU A 32 -0.57 -5.75 0.72
C LEU A 32 -0.34 -5.91 -0.79
N PHE A 33 -0.51 -7.13 -1.29
CA PHE A 33 -0.34 -7.40 -2.72
C PHE A 33 -1.55 -6.97 -3.55
N VAL A 34 -1.27 -6.27 -4.65
CA VAL A 34 -2.26 -5.84 -5.64
C VAL A 34 -1.82 -6.22 -7.05
N ASN A 35 -2.78 -6.37 -7.95
CA ASN A 35 -2.54 -6.93 -9.28
C ASN A 35 -1.88 -5.93 -10.24
N THR A 36 -2.06 -4.62 -10.03
CA THR A 36 -1.57 -3.58 -10.94
C THR A 36 -0.91 -2.44 -10.18
N ARG A 37 -0.02 -1.72 -10.87
CA ARG A 37 0.65 -0.52 -10.35
C ARG A 37 -0.37 0.57 -10.07
N ASP A 38 -1.32 0.76 -10.99
CA ASP A 38 -2.38 1.76 -10.85
C ASP A 38 -3.23 1.51 -9.59
N THR A 39 -3.55 0.25 -9.27
CA THR A 39 -4.26 -0.08 -8.02
C THR A 39 -3.41 0.24 -6.79
N ALA A 40 -2.09 0.02 -6.84
CA ALA A 40 -1.20 0.36 -5.74
C ALA A 40 -1.17 1.88 -5.48
N GLU A 41 -1.01 2.67 -6.56
CA GLU A 41 -1.00 4.12 -6.53
C GLU A 41 -2.35 4.70 -6.04
N ILE A 42 -3.47 4.18 -6.56
CA ILE A 42 -4.80 4.58 -6.13
C ILE A 42 -5.00 4.29 -4.64
N LEU A 43 -4.75 3.06 -4.19
CA LEU A 43 -4.93 2.70 -2.78
C LEU A 43 -4.01 3.50 -1.86
N GLY A 44 -2.73 3.64 -2.20
CA GLY A 44 -1.78 4.39 -1.40
C GLY A 44 -2.17 5.87 -1.30
N SER A 45 -2.55 6.50 -2.42
CA SER A 45 -3.05 7.88 -2.44
C SER A 45 -4.29 8.05 -1.54
N ARG A 46 -5.26 7.12 -1.63
CA ARG A 46 -6.45 7.14 -0.77
C ARG A 46 -6.11 6.98 0.70
N PHE A 47 -5.17 6.10 1.05
CA PHE A 47 -4.67 6.00 2.42
C PHE A 47 -4.14 7.34 2.94
N HIS A 48 -3.34 8.06 2.16
CA HIS A 48 -2.79 9.36 2.56
C HIS A 48 -3.85 10.47 2.64
N ILE A 49 -4.91 10.39 1.83
CA ILE A 49 -6.04 11.33 1.88
C ILE A 49 -6.88 11.12 3.15
N ILE A 50 -7.22 9.87 3.47
CA ILE A 50 -8.14 9.52 4.56
C ILE A 50 -7.41 9.45 5.91
N TYR A 51 -6.19 8.91 5.90
CA TYR A 51 -5.37 8.64 7.08
C TYR A 51 -3.95 9.19 6.87
N ARG A 52 -3.82 10.52 6.89
CA ARG A 52 -2.60 11.28 6.56
C ARG A 52 -1.30 10.72 7.14
N ASP A 53 -1.32 10.28 8.39
CA ASP A 53 -0.14 9.82 9.12
C ASP A 53 -0.07 8.29 9.25
N PHE A 54 -0.90 7.55 8.50
CA PHE A 54 -0.87 6.09 8.54
C PHE A 54 0.40 5.59 7.85
N PRO A 55 1.22 4.76 8.52
CA PRO A 55 2.57 4.42 8.03
C PRO A 55 2.51 3.33 6.95
N VAL A 56 2.10 3.74 5.75
CA VAL A 56 1.97 2.89 4.56
C VAL A 56 2.66 3.54 3.36
N GLU A 57 3.43 2.77 2.60
CA GLU A 57 4.03 3.23 1.33
C GLU A 57 3.73 2.26 0.18
N ILE A 58 4.00 2.70 -1.05
CA ILE A 58 3.80 1.94 -2.29
C ILE A 58 5.15 1.38 -2.76
N HIS A 59 5.14 0.16 -3.30
CA HIS A 59 6.33 -0.45 -3.92
C HIS A 59 6.00 -1.21 -5.20
N HIS A 60 6.57 -0.75 -6.32
CA HIS A 60 6.56 -1.50 -7.57
C HIS A 60 7.70 -1.09 -8.50
N GLY A 61 7.99 -1.93 -9.50
CA GLY A 61 9.12 -1.76 -10.42
C GLY A 61 9.18 -0.44 -11.22
N SER A 62 8.08 0.32 -11.35
CA SER A 62 8.08 1.65 -11.97
C SER A 62 8.63 2.77 -11.06
N LEU A 63 8.76 2.55 -9.75
CA LEU A 63 9.36 3.54 -8.85
C LEU A 63 10.87 3.56 -9.00
N SER A 64 11.47 4.72 -8.67
CA SER A 64 12.93 4.87 -8.69
C SER A 64 13.59 3.85 -7.74
N LYS A 65 14.81 3.43 -8.07
CA LYS A 65 15.58 2.52 -7.20
C LYS A 65 15.72 3.08 -5.78
N PHE A 66 15.96 4.39 -5.65
CA PHE A 66 16.07 5.05 -4.36
C PHE A 66 14.77 4.93 -3.55
N SER A 67 13.63 5.28 -4.15
CA SER A 67 12.32 5.19 -3.49
C SER A 67 11.98 3.76 -3.05
N ARG A 68 12.31 2.77 -3.89
CA ARG A 68 12.10 1.36 -3.51
C ARG A 68 12.95 0.97 -2.31
N ILE A 69 14.25 1.29 -2.32
CA ILE A 69 15.16 0.99 -1.20
C ILE A 69 14.69 1.69 0.08
N GLU A 70 14.30 2.96 -0.01
CA GLU A 70 13.81 3.72 1.14
C GLU A 70 12.57 3.07 1.77
N ALA A 71 11.58 2.70 0.95
CA ALA A 71 10.36 2.04 1.42
C ALA A 71 10.66 0.67 2.05
N GLU A 72 11.56 -0.11 1.45
CA GLU A 72 12.01 -1.40 1.98
C GLU A 72 12.70 -1.26 3.34
N GLU A 73 13.61 -0.29 3.50
CA GLU A 73 14.33 -0.06 4.76
C GLU A 73 13.39 0.43 5.86
N LYS A 74 12.46 1.35 5.55
CA LYS A 74 11.44 1.77 6.52
C LYS A 74 10.51 0.63 6.93
N PHE A 75 10.18 -0.28 6.00
CA PHE A 75 9.39 -1.46 6.32
C PHE A 75 10.17 -2.44 7.21
N LYS A 76 11.43 -2.75 6.87
CA LYS A 76 12.30 -3.60 7.70
C LYS A 76 12.54 -3.05 9.10
N SER A 77 12.64 -1.72 9.25
CA SER A 77 12.84 -1.08 10.55
C SER A 77 11.57 -0.96 11.38
N GLY A 78 10.40 -1.35 10.84
CA GLY A 78 9.10 -1.19 11.51
C GLY A 78 8.57 0.26 11.51
N SER A 79 9.20 1.17 10.76
CA SER A 79 8.72 2.54 10.57
C SER A 79 7.46 2.56 9.69
N LEU A 80 7.31 1.57 8.81
CA LEU A 80 6.05 1.30 8.09
C LEU A 80 5.31 0.12 8.72
N LYS A 81 4.00 0.27 8.86
CA LYS A 81 3.09 -0.84 9.18
C LYS A 81 2.75 -1.66 7.95
N ALA A 82 2.74 -1.04 6.77
CA ALA A 82 2.39 -1.73 5.54
C ALA A 82 3.14 -1.25 4.31
N LEU A 83 3.29 -2.16 3.35
CA LEU A 83 3.78 -1.88 2.00
C LEU A 83 2.77 -2.39 0.99
N ILE A 84 2.23 -1.50 0.14
CA ILE A 84 1.31 -1.86 -0.94
C ILE A 84 2.13 -2.17 -2.19
N CYS A 85 2.08 -3.41 -2.66
CA CYS A 85 3.03 -3.85 -3.68
C CYS A 85 2.42 -4.71 -4.78
N THR A 86 3.07 -4.67 -5.94
CA THR A 86 2.87 -5.67 -6.99
C THR A 86 3.83 -6.83 -6.80
N SER A 87 3.59 -7.96 -7.46
CA SER A 87 4.38 -9.22 -7.35
C SER A 87 5.89 -9.12 -7.62
N SER A 88 6.41 -7.96 -8.04
CA SER A 88 7.82 -7.71 -8.34
C SER A 88 8.68 -7.36 -7.11
N LEU A 89 8.29 -7.81 -5.93
CA LEU A 89 8.92 -7.40 -4.69
C LEU A 89 10.09 -8.36 -4.35
N GLU A 90 11.31 -8.00 -4.76
CA GLU A 90 12.54 -8.72 -4.37
C GLU A 90 12.98 -8.29 -2.96
N LEU A 91 12.12 -8.57 -1.98
CA LEU A 91 12.47 -8.40 -0.59
C LEU A 91 13.45 -9.53 -0.23
N GLY A 92 14.75 -9.22 -0.18
CA GLY A 92 15.79 -10.11 0.39
C GLY A 92 15.66 -10.32 1.90
N ILE A 93 14.43 -10.27 2.42
CA ILE A 93 14.12 -10.38 3.84
C ILE A 93 13.88 -11.84 4.17
N ASP A 94 14.57 -12.31 5.19
CA ASP A 94 14.11 -13.42 6.00
C ASP A 94 12.80 -12.99 6.69
N VAL A 95 11.65 -13.35 6.10
CA VAL A 95 10.29 -13.01 6.57
C VAL A 95 9.92 -13.81 7.83
N GLY A 96 10.87 -14.05 8.73
CA GLY A 96 10.63 -14.75 10.00
C GLY A 96 9.73 -14.00 10.98
N HIS A 97 9.24 -12.80 10.62
CA HIS A 97 8.47 -11.88 11.48
C HIS A 97 7.25 -11.22 10.83
N ALA A 98 6.95 -11.48 9.55
CA ALA A 98 5.67 -11.02 8.97
C ALA A 98 4.64 -12.13 9.14
N ASP A 99 3.57 -11.80 9.85
CA ASP A 99 2.40 -12.61 10.11
C ASP A 99 1.27 -12.31 9.12
#